data_AF-A0A2H0QRF7-F1
#
_entry.id   AF-A0A2H0QRF7-F1
#
_cell.length_a   1.000
_cell.length_b   1.000
_cell.length_c   1.000
_cell.angle_alpha   90.00
_cell.angle_beta   90.00
_cell.angle_gamma   90.00
#
_symmetry.space_group_name_H-M   'P 1'
#
loop_
_entity.id
_entity.type
_entity.pdbx_description
1 polymer ?
#
loop_
_entity_poly.entity_id
_entity_poly.type
_entity_poly.pdbx_seq_one_letter_code
_entity_poly.pdbx_strand_id
1 'polypeptide(L)'
;MKRVLFSLIGLMLSFNAHAVFLQYCSNYSMPNNPVSFSFSSCVNSNFNSIDRELEAPTFFSYCSNFGSQVDYFFVSCINSNFRTAEQALREQNIFLQHCSNFRNDELDFFFVSCVNNNFREVERALSRP
;
A
#
# COMPACT_ATOMS: atom_id res chain seq x y z
N MET A 1 -34.89 32.56 19.13
CA MET A 1 -34.32 31.22 19.39
C MET A 1 -34.23 30.29 18.16
N LYS A 2 -35.05 30.43 17.11
CA LYS A 2 -35.00 29.56 15.92
C LYS A 2 -33.84 29.80 14.92
N ARG A 3 -33.16 30.96 14.97
CA ARG A 3 -32.10 31.31 14.00
C ARG A 3 -30.70 30.82 14.40
N VAL A 4 -30.46 30.54 15.68
CA VAL A 4 -29.14 30.07 16.17
C VAL A 4 -28.96 28.57 15.90
N LEU A 5 -30.04 27.80 15.85
CA LEU A 5 -29.99 26.35 15.62
C LEU A 5 -29.51 25.98 14.20
N PHE A 6 -29.83 26.79 13.19
CA PHE A 6 -29.38 26.55 11.82
C PHE A 6 -27.89 26.87 11.60
N SER A 7 -27.28 27.72 12.44
CA SER A 7 -25.86 28.05 12.33
C SER A 7 -24.95 26.99 12.93
N LEU A 8 -25.47 26.11 13.78
CA LEU A 8 -24.74 24.98 14.39
C LEU A 8 -24.77 23.70 13.53
N ILE A 9 -25.75 23.59 12.61
CA ILE A 9 -25.86 22.44 11.70
C ILE A 9 -24.94 22.61 10.48
N GLY A 10 -24.62 23.86 10.08
CA GLY A 10 -23.73 24.16 8.95
C GLY A 10 -22.24 23.91 9.21
N LEU A 11 -21.81 23.74 10.46
CA LEU A 11 -20.39 23.56 10.82
C LEU A 11 -19.93 22.09 10.91
N MET A 12 -20.83 21.12 10.72
CA MET A 12 -20.56 19.69 10.94
C MET A 12 -20.37 18.88 9.64
N LEU A 13 -20.35 19.52 8.47
CA LEU A 13 -20.28 18.83 7.17
C LEU A 13 -18.99 19.05 6.37
N SER A 14 -17.95 19.62 6.97
CA SER A 14 -16.60 19.54 6.40
C SER A 14 -16.02 18.14 6.67
N PHE A 15 -16.60 17.13 6.04
CA PHE A 15 -15.92 15.86 5.81
C PHE A 15 -14.74 16.19 4.88
N ASN A 16 -13.54 16.30 5.46
CA ASN A 16 -12.32 16.26 4.66
C ASN A 16 -12.23 14.85 4.08
N ALA A 17 -12.74 14.65 2.87
CA ALA A 17 -12.43 13.48 2.07
C ALA A 17 -10.93 13.55 1.71
N HIS A 18 -10.08 13.05 2.61
CA HIS A 18 -8.67 12.88 2.36
C HIS A 18 -8.52 11.64 1.46
N ALA A 19 -8.36 11.88 0.17
CA ALA A 19 -8.08 10.81 -0.78
C ALA A 19 -6.59 10.48 -0.71
N VAL A 20 -6.27 9.27 -0.27
CA VAL A 20 -4.91 8.72 -0.35
C VAL A 20 -4.69 8.29 -1.80
N PHE A 21 -3.55 8.67 -2.38
CA PHE A 21 -3.17 8.21 -3.72
C PHE A 21 -1.94 7.30 -3.64
N LEU A 22 -2.10 6.03 -4.02
CA LEU A 22 -1.02 5.05 -4.04
C LEU A 22 -0.51 4.85 -5.46
N GLN A 23 0.81 4.90 -5.63
CA GLN A 23 1.44 4.87 -6.95
C GLN A 23 1.41 3.46 -7.55
N TYR A 24 1.24 3.37 -8.87
CA TYR A 24 1.47 2.12 -9.59
C TYR A 24 2.99 1.85 -9.69
N CYS A 25 3.43 0.72 -9.15
CA CYS A 25 4.82 0.33 -9.14
C CYS A 25 5.15 -0.57 -10.33
N SER A 26 6.00 -0.07 -11.23
CA SER A 26 6.51 -0.82 -12.39
C SER A 26 7.91 -1.36 -12.11
N ASN A 27 8.18 -2.61 -12.52
CA ASN A 27 9.52 -3.18 -12.47
C ASN A 27 10.17 -3.14 -13.86
N TYR A 28 11.29 -2.41 -13.97
CA TYR A 28 12.10 -2.38 -15.18
C TYR A 28 13.38 -3.18 -14.92
N SER A 29 13.25 -4.51 -14.97
CA SER A 29 14.37 -5.44 -14.74
C SER A 29 15.47 -5.23 -15.79
N MET A 30 16.72 -5.41 -15.38
CA MET A 30 17.88 -5.41 -16.26
C MET A 30 18.74 -6.65 -15.96
N PRO A 31 19.65 -7.06 -16.86
CA PRO A 31 20.61 -8.11 -16.55
C PRO A 31 21.35 -7.81 -15.23
N ASN A 32 21.35 -8.77 -14.30
CA ASN A 32 21.89 -8.65 -12.93
C ASN A 32 21.15 -7.66 -11.99
N ASN A 33 19.99 -7.14 -12.40
CA ASN A 33 19.12 -6.31 -11.58
C ASN A 33 17.66 -6.78 -11.71
N PRO A 34 17.27 -7.86 -11.02
CA PRO A 34 15.95 -8.48 -11.14
C PRO A 34 14.82 -7.61 -10.56
N VAL A 35 15.16 -6.74 -9.60
CA VAL A 35 14.25 -5.81 -8.94
C VAL A 35 14.81 -4.40 -9.07
N SER A 36 14.21 -3.61 -9.96
CA SER A 36 14.60 -2.22 -10.18
C SER A 36 14.48 -1.38 -8.90
N PHE A 37 15.42 -0.44 -8.72
CA PHE A 37 15.36 0.52 -7.61
C PHE A 37 14.04 1.31 -7.61
N SER A 38 13.53 1.66 -8.79
CA SER A 38 12.24 2.33 -8.94
C SER A 38 11.08 1.52 -8.38
N PHE A 39 11.07 0.19 -8.59
CA PHE A 39 10.03 -0.68 -8.04
C PHE A 39 10.10 -0.71 -6.50
N SER A 40 11.27 -1.01 -5.94
CA SER A 40 11.47 -1.04 -4.49
C SER A 40 11.14 0.31 -3.84
N SER A 41 11.58 1.41 -4.43
CA SER A 41 11.29 2.76 -3.93
C SER A 41 9.80 3.08 -3.94
N CYS A 42 9.10 2.75 -5.04
CA CYS A 42 7.65 2.93 -5.14
C CYS A 42 6.89 2.14 -4.07
N VAL A 43 7.22 0.85 -3.90
CA VAL A 43 6.58 -0.02 -2.90
C VAL A 43 6.75 0.54 -1.49
N ASN A 44 7.97 0.93 -1.11
CA ASN A 44 8.23 1.51 0.21
C ASN A 44 7.55 2.88 0.39
N SER A 45 7.52 3.70 -0.67
CA SER A 45 6.81 4.99 -0.66
C SER A 45 5.30 4.82 -0.42
N ASN A 46 4.69 3.81 -1.05
CA ASN A 46 3.28 3.50 -0.83
C ASN A 46 3.02 3.03 0.61
N PHE A 47 3.84 2.12 1.17
CA PHE A 47 3.68 1.72 2.57
C PHE A 47 3.89 2.87 3.54
N ASN A 48 4.87 3.75 3.30
CA ASN A 48 5.04 4.98 4.09
C ASN A 48 3.84 5.93 3.96
N SER A 49 3.15 5.91 2.82
CA SER A 49 1.94 6.71 2.62
C SER A 49 0.76 6.12 3.36
N ILE A 50 0.60 4.80 3.33
CA ILE A 50 -0.39 4.08 4.15
C ILE A 50 -0.17 4.38 5.64
N ASP A 51 1.08 4.33 6.11
CA ASP A 51 1.42 4.59 7.52
C ASP A 51 0.96 5.95 8.03
N ARG A 52 1.04 6.98 7.19
CA ARG A 52 0.63 8.34 7.56
C ARG A 52 -0.88 8.51 7.66
N GLU A 53 -1.63 7.61 7.03
CA GLU A 53 -3.10 7.70 6.92
C GLU A 53 -3.79 6.78 7.92
N LEU A 54 -3.07 5.83 8.51
CA LEU A 54 -3.58 4.98 9.57
C LEU A 54 -3.55 5.72 10.92
N GLU A 55 -4.66 5.67 11.65
CA GLU A 55 -4.79 6.35 12.94
C GLU A 55 -3.96 5.69 14.06
N ALA A 56 -3.66 4.40 13.92
CA ALA A 56 -2.85 3.64 14.85
C ALA A 56 -1.41 3.51 14.33
N PRO A 57 -0.39 3.55 15.20
CA PRO A 57 0.99 3.36 14.79
C PRO A 57 1.18 1.96 14.22
N THR A 58 1.25 1.89 12.90
CA THR A 58 1.72 0.72 12.18
C THR A 58 3.22 0.83 11.96
N PHE A 59 3.88 -0.31 11.78
CA PHE A 59 5.28 -0.33 11.38
C PHE A 59 5.42 -1.18 10.14
N PHE A 60 5.56 -0.52 8.99
CA PHE A 60 5.90 -1.18 7.75
C PHE A 60 7.41 -1.31 7.63
N SER A 61 7.89 -2.52 7.37
CA SER A 61 9.31 -2.77 7.18
C SER A 61 9.77 -2.21 5.84
N TYR A 62 10.99 -1.67 5.78
CA TYR A 62 11.59 -1.28 4.51
C TYR A 62 12.01 -2.52 3.73
N CYS A 63 11.42 -2.72 2.55
CA CYS A 63 11.67 -3.88 1.70
C CYS A 63 12.75 -3.58 0.67
N SER A 64 13.85 -4.33 0.71
CA SER A 64 14.97 -4.22 -0.22
C SER A 64 15.33 -5.57 -0.81
N ASN A 65 15.66 -5.59 -2.10
CA ASN A 65 16.20 -6.76 -2.77
C ASN A 65 17.73 -6.69 -2.71
N PHE A 66 18.38 -7.79 -2.30
CA PHE A 66 19.83 -7.87 -2.25
C PHE A 66 20.36 -8.94 -3.20
N GLY A 67 21.46 -8.65 -3.89
CA GLY A 67 22.07 -9.56 -4.84
C GLY A 67 21.48 -9.48 -6.26
N SER A 68 21.87 -10.44 -7.09
CA SER A 68 21.53 -10.50 -8.52
C SER A 68 20.29 -11.34 -8.83
N GLN A 69 19.57 -11.81 -7.79
CA GLN A 69 18.35 -12.59 -7.89
C GLN A 69 17.23 -11.93 -7.08
N VAL A 70 15.97 -12.30 -7.37
CA VAL A 70 14.84 -11.94 -6.52
C VAL A 70 14.99 -12.64 -5.19
N ASP A 71 15.23 -11.87 -4.15
CA ASP A 71 15.39 -12.36 -2.78
C ASP A 71 14.02 -12.78 -2.21
N TYR A 72 13.98 -13.97 -1.62
CA TYR A 72 12.83 -14.42 -0.86
C TYR A 72 12.44 -13.44 0.26
N PHE A 73 13.43 -12.82 0.93
CA PHE A 73 13.18 -11.84 1.98
C PHE A 73 12.51 -10.58 1.44
N PHE A 74 12.81 -10.18 0.20
CA PHE A 74 12.14 -9.05 -0.45
C PHE A 74 10.65 -9.34 -0.66
N VAL A 75 10.33 -10.50 -1.26
CA VAL A 75 8.96 -10.96 -1.48
C VAL A 75 8.21 -11.13 -0.16
N SER A 76 8.85 -11.73 0.84
CA SER A 76 8.28 -11.94 2.17
C SER A 76 8.00 -10.62 2.89
N CYS A 77 8.91 -9.65 2.82
CA CYS A 77 8.75 -8.33 3.42
C CYS A 77 7.49 -7.63 2.88
N ILE A 78 7.31 -7.61 1.55
CA ILE A 78 6.14 -6.98 0.92
C ILE A 78 4.85 -7.64 1.39
N ASN A 79 4.82 -8.97 1.43
CA ASN A 79 3.66 -9.72 1.92
C ASN A 79 3.39 -9.47 3.41
N SER A 80 4.43 -9.36 4.24
CA SER A 80 4.29 -9.03 5.65
C SER A 80 3.68 -7.64 5.84
N ASN A 81 4.16 -6.65 5.09
CA ASN A 81 3.60 -5.30 5.14
C ASN A 81 2.13 -5.26 4.71
N PHE A 82 1.74 -6.00 3.66
CA PHE A 82 0.32 -6.10 3.31
C PHE A 82 -0.51 -6.77 4.40
N ARG A 83 -0.02 -7.82 5.08
CA ARG A 83 -0.72 -8.39 6.24
C ARG A 83 -0.88 -7.38 7.37
N THR A 84 0.13 -6.56 7.63
CA THR A 84 0.03 -5.46 8.60
C THR A 84 -1.03 -4.44 8.18
N ALA A 85 -1.08 -4.07 6.90
CA ALA A 85 -2.10 -3.15 6.38
C ALA A 85 -3.52 -3.76 6.49
N GLU A 86 -3.69 -5.03 6.15
CA GLU A 86 -4.97 -5.75 6.29
C GLU A 86 -5.44 -5.77 7.75
N GLN A 87 -4.54 -6.00 8.70
CA GLN A 87 -4.86 -5.98 10.13
C GLN A 87 -5.26 -4.58 10.61
N ALA A 88 -4.55 -3.54 10.17
CA ALA A 88 -4.88 -2.16 10.50
C ALA A 88 -6.22 -1.72 9.91
N LEU A 89 -6.60 -2.27 8.76
CA LEU A 89 -7.85 -1.98 8.03
C LEU A 89 -8.93 -3.03 8.25
N ARG A 90 -8.86 -3.82 9.32
CA ARG A 90 -9.79 -4.94 9.58
C ARG A 90 -11.26 -4.50 9.58
N GLU A 91 -11.54 -3.30 10.08
CA GLU A 91 -12.91 -2.76 10.15
C GLU A 91 -13.50 -2.45 8.76
N GLN A 92 -12.64 -2.25 7.76
CA GLN A 92 -13.03 -2.02 6.36
C GLN A 92 -13.32 -3.32 5.59
N ASN A 93 -13.14 -4.48 6.25
CA ASN A 93 -13.39 -5.82 5.72
C ASN A 93 -12.74 -6.06 4.34
N ILE A 94 -11.47 -5.65 4.19
CA ILE A 94 -10.67 -5.90 2.99
C ILE A 94 -9.93 -7.23 3.09
N PHE A 95 -9.62 -7.80 1.94
CA PHE A 95 -8.78 -8.99 1.82
C PHE A 95 -7.63 -8.70 0.86
N LEU A 96 -6.39 -8.81 1.34
CA LEU A 96 -5.20 -8.56 0.55
C LEU A 96 -4.55 -9.89 0.14
N GLN A 97 -4.23 -10.00 -1.15
CA GLN A 97 -3.71 -11.24 -1.71
C GLN A 97 -2.26 -11.46 -1.28
N HIS A 98 -1.90 -12.73 -1.06
CA HIS A 98 -0.50 -13.11 -0.95
C HIS A 98 0.13 -13.13 -2.35
N CYS A 99 1.17 -12.31 -2.55
CA CYS A 99 1.84 -12.17 -3.84
C CYS A 99 3.04 -13.11 -3.91
N SER A 100 2.97 -14.10 -4.80
CA SER A 100 4.05 -15.05 -5.06
C SER A 100 4.85 -14.67 -6.29
N ASN A 101 6.18 -14.82 -6.21
CA ASN A 101 7.10 -14.75 -7.34
C ASN A 101 7.67 -16.15 -7.57
N PHE A 102 7.60 -16.64 -8.81
CA PHE A 102 8.06 -17.98 -9.20
C PHE A 102 9.38 -17.95 -9.98
N ARG A 103 9.81 -16.76 -10.39
CA ARG A 103 11.11 -16.52 -11.04
C ARG A 103 12.16 -16.01 -10.06
N ASN A 104 13.41 -16.28 -10.37
CA ASN A 104 14.55 -15.79 -9.56
C ASN A 104 15.33 -14.70 -10.30
N ASP A 105 15.17 -14.60 -11.62
CA ASP A 105 15.87 -13.68 -12.51
C ASP A 105 15.13 -12.35 -12.72
N GLU A 106 13.84 -12.30 -12.38
CA GLU A 106 13.03 -11.08 -12.38
C GLU A 106 11.76 -11.22 -11.54
N LEU A 107 11.11 -10.09 -11.28
CA LEU A 107 9.73 -10.11 -10.79
C LEU A 107 8.77 -10.50 -11.90
N ASP A 108 7.99 -11.55 -11.64
CA ASP A 108 6.91 -11.98 -12.50
C ASP A 108 5.85 -10.90 -12.66
N PHE A 109 5.25 -10.85 -13.85
CA PHE A 109 4.10 -9.99 -14.11
C PHE A 109 2.99 -10.21 -13.06
N PHE A 110 2.74 -11.46 -12.66
CA PHE A 110 1.73 -11.79 -11.65
C PHE A 110 2.07 -11.21 -10.28
N PHE A 111 3.35 -11.23 -9.89
CA PHE A 111 3.79 -10.63 -8.64
C PHE A 111 3.57 -9.11 -8.66
N VAL A 112 4.05 -8.43 -9.71
CA VAL A 112 3.90 -6.98 -9.88
C VAL A 112 2.41 -6.59 -9.90
N SER A 113 1.59 -7.33 -10.63
CA SER A 113 0.14 -7.10 -10.71
C SER A 113 -0.54 -7.29 -9.36
N CYS A 114 -0.18 -8.34 -8.62
CA CYS A 114 -0.72 -8.62 -7.28
C CYS A 114 -0.42 -7.47 -6.31
N VAL A 115 0.84 -7.01 -6.25
CA VAL A 115 1.25 -5.89 -5.38
C VAL A 115 0.45 -4.63 -5.69
N ASN A 116 0.32 -4.28 -6.98
CA ASN A 116 -0.46 -3.12 -7.40
C ASN A 116 -1.97 -3.29 -7.18
N ASN A 117 -2.49 -4.52 -7.21
CA ASN A 117 -3.88 -4.78 -6.86
C ASN A 117 -4.13 -4.56 -5.37
N ASN A 118 -3.25 -5.08 -4.51
CA ASN A 118 -3.35 -4.87 -3.06
C ASN A 118 -3.28 -3.39 -2.70
N PHE A 119 -2.37 -2.62 -3.30
CA PHE A 119 -2.35 -1.17 -3.09
C PHE A 119 -3.67 -0.50 -3.51
N ARG A 120 -4.25 -0.88 -4.65
CA ARG A 120 -5.58 -0.35 -5.05
C ARG A 120 -6.69 -0.71 -4.07
N GLU A 121 -6.67 -1.92 -3.50
CA GLU A 121 -7.65 -2.28 -2.47
C GLU A 121 -7.46 -1.47 -1.18
N VAL A 122 -6.21 -1.24 -0.75
CA VAL A 122 -5.90 -0.38 0.40
C VAL A 122 -6.33 1.07 0.13
N GLU A 123 -6.01 1.60 -1.04
CA GLU A 123 -6.41 2.95 -1.46
C GLU A 123 -7.93 3.14 -1.40
N ARG A 124 -8.70 2.17 -1.90
CA ARG A 124 -10.16 2.17 -1.79
C ARG A 124 -10.65 2.08 -0.35
N ALA A 125 -9.98 1.31 0.50
CA ALA A 125 -10.35 1.18 1.91
C ALA A 125 -10.16 2.49 2.67
N LEU A 126 -9.02 3.16 2.45
CA LEU A 126 -8.69 4.45 3.07
C LEU A 126 -9.55 5.60 2.54
N SER A 127 -10.05 5.49 1.31
CA SER A 127 -10.91 6.51 0.70
C SER A 127 -12.40 6.36 1.03
N ARG A 128 -12.80 5.34 1.82
CA ARG A 128 -14.19 5.17 2.26
C ARG A 128 -14.49 6.09 3.45
N PRO A 129 -15.63 6.81 3.44
CA PRO A 129 -16.05 7.67 4.53
C PRO A 129 -16.50 6.89 5.77
#